data_AF-A0A6A6N7B4-F1
#
_entry.id   AF-A0A6A6N7B4-F1
#
_cell.length_a   1.000
_cell.length_b   1.000
_cell.length_c   1.000
_cell.angle_alpha   90.00
_cell.angle_beta   90.00
_cell.angle_gamma   90.00
#
_symmetry.space_group_name_H-M   'P 1'
#
loop_
_entity.id
_entity.type
_entity.pdbx_description
1 polymer ?
#
loop_
_entity_poly.entity_id
_entity_poly.type
_entity_poly.pdbx_seq_one_letter_code
_entity_poly.pdbx_strand_id
1 'polypeptide(L)'
;MSGKTEKEVVSDFSSIIRDHKDRISSCYVDNSNFGDTSKFVKMVLLDAVFIIEFVLRGLDSEYKNDFIIGQPTLRKVVVLDLLLLENQLPYFILNVLYAELKVKAKFSGLVCECFTIYNQNEVYKSLKDDDILHFVGLMRYFLCGASRASQTWSPDHTKLKYSASKLHQAGVVFKVAEGSKSLLDIEFDVKSGVLKMPVLEINENFEIVFRNVMALEQCQYQYESYICNYIFLMDHLINTAEDVDLLTDAGIIIHWLGSNKMMANLINNLCQGMDVYGSCYTAICQKLNKYYKSSWNRRKATLKLVYFSNLWRGTATIAAALLLIMTLAQTISSIKSLF
;
A
#
# COMPACT_ATOMS: atom_id res chain seq x y z
N MET A 1 7.15 38.32 2.06
CA MET A 1 8.50 37.87 1.67
C MET A 1 9.52 38.62 2.52
N SER A 2 10.56 37.93 3.00
CA SER A 2 11.74 38.55 3.60
C SER A 2 12.26 39.65 2.66
N GLY A 3 12.54 40.86 3.13
CA GLY A 3 12.98 42.00 2.30
C GLY A 3 14.36 41.85 1.64
N LYS A 4 14.82 40.61 1.42
CA LYS A 4 16.06 40.25 0.74
C LYS A 4 15.84 40.24 -0.78
N THR A 5 16.87 40.61 -1.52
CA THR A 5 16.93 40.44 -2.98
C THR A 5 17.12 38.97 -3.35
N GLU A 6 16.76 38.57 -4.58
CA GLU A 6 16.95 37.20 -5.07
C GLU A 6 18.40 36.73 -4.96
N LYS A 7 19.37 37.62 -5.25
CA LYS A 7 20.80 37.32 -5.14
C LYS A 7 21.23 37.03 -3.70
N GLU A 8 20.67 37.74 -2.74
CA GLU A 8 20.95 37.51 -1.31
C GLU A 8 20.38 36.16 -0.86
N VAL A 9 19.15 35.83 -1.26
CA VAL A 9 18.54 34.53 -0.92
C VAL A 9 19.36 33.37 -1.49
N VAL A 10 19.78 33.46 -2.76
CA VAL A 10 20.61 32.44 -3.41
C VAL A 10 21.98 32.30 -2.73
N SER A 11 22.58 33.42 -2.32
CA SER A 11 23.84 33.43 -1.57
C SER A 11 23.70 32.75 -0.21
N ASP A 12 22.63 33.06 0.53
CA ASP A 12 22.35 32.46 1.83
C ASP A 12 22.12 30.96 1.70
N PHE A 13 21.31 30.52 0.74
CA PHE A 13 21.07 29.11 0.46
C PHE A 13 22.36 28.37 0.13
N SER A 14 23.21 28.97 -0.71
CA SER A 14 24.51 28.40 -1.05
C SER A 14 25.42 28.25 0.17
N SER A 15 25.37 29.19 1.11
CA SER A 15 26.10 29.10 2.37
C SER A 15 25.58 27.96 3.24
N ILE A 16 24.27 27.89 3.45
CA ILE A 16 23.62 26.86 4.27
C ILE A 16 23.92 25.46 3.75
N ILE A 17 23.82 25.24 2.44
CA ILE A 17 24.13 23.95 1.82
C ILE A 17 25.60 23.59 2.02
N ARG A 18 26.51 24.58 1.91
CA ARG A 18 27.94 24.36 2.15
C ARG A 18 28.20 23.93 3.60
N ASP A 19 27.54 24.59 4.55
CA ASP A 19 27.67 24.29 5.98
C ASP A 19 27.12 22.90 6.34
N HIS A 20 26.15 22.40 5.57
CA HIS A 20 25.55 21.08 5.74
C HIS A 20 26.10 20.00 4.80
N LYS A 21 27.17 20.30 4.03
CA LYS A 21 27.70 19.38 3.00
C LYS A 21 27.91 17.97 3.53
N ASP A 22 28.62 17.83 4.65
CA ASP A 22 28.97 16.52 5.19
C ASP A 22 27.73 15.72 5.58
N ARG A 23 26.75 16.37 6.24
CA ARG A 23 25.47 15.75 6.59
C ARG A 23 24.69 15.31 5.36
N ILE A 24 24.58 16.15 4.33
CA ILE A 24 23.89 15.81 3.09
C ILE A 24 24.60 14.64 2.39
N SER A 25 25.93 14.71 2.25
CA SER A 25 26.72 13.67 1.58
C SER A 25 26.67 12.32 2.30
N SER A 26 26.51 12.31 3.63
CA SER A 26 26.39 11.09 4.43
C SER A 26 25.08 10.33 4.20
N CYS A 27 24.09 10.95 3.55
CA CYS A 27 22.84 10.29 3.15
C CYS A 27 22.98 9.43 1.89
N TYR A 28 24.11 9.48 1.18
CA TYR A 28 24.34 8.75 -0.06
C TYR A 28 25.41 7.66 0.11
N VAL A 29 25.18 6.50 -0.47
CA VAL A 29 26.09 5.35 -0.41
C VAL A 29 27.40 5.64 -1.16
N ASP A 30 27.32 6.30 -2.31
CA ASP A 30 28.49 6.73 -3.08
C ASP A 30 28.69 8.24 -2.95
N ASN A 31 29.56 8.64 -2.03
CA ASN A 31 29.94 10.04 -1.81
C ASN A 31 31.23 10.44 -2.54
N SER A 32 31.82 9.53 -3.33
CA SER A 32 33.11 9.75 -4.00
C SER A 32 33.05 10.87 -5.06
N ASN A 33 31.87 11.10 -5.65
CA ASN A 33 31.61 12.15 -6.63
C ASN A 33 31.44 13.55 -6.02
N PHE A 34 31.45 13.71 -4.69
CA PHE A 34 31.24 14.99 -4.01
C PHE A 34 32.53 15.74 -3.63
N GLY A 35 33.67 15.38 -4.25
CA GLY A 35 34.97 16.01 -3.99
C GLY A 35 34.99 17.53 -4.28
N ASP A 36 34.27 17.99 -5.31
CA ASP A 36 34.14 19.41 -5.63
C ASP A 36 32.95 20.04 -4.88
N THR A 37 33.26 20.74 -3.79
CA THR A 37 32.26 21.46 -2.97
C THR A 37 31.43 22.47 -3.77
N SER A 38 32.02 23.15 -4.76
CA SER A 38 31.31 24.17 -5.54
C SER A 38 30.25 23.52 -6.43
N LYS A 39 30.62 22.44 -7.13
CA LYS A 39 29.67 21.66 -7.95
C LYS A 39 28.58 21.02 -7.10
N PHE A 40 28.95 20.44 -5.95
CA PHE A 40 28.00 19.84 -5.02
C PHE A 40 26.96 20.87 -4.54
N VAL A 41 27.41 22.04 -4.06
CA VAL A 41 26.51 23.10 -3.59
C VAL A 41 25.59 23.54 -4.71
N LYS A 42 26.11 23.74 -5.93
CA LYS A 42 25.31 24.16 -7.09
C LYS A 42 24.24 23.13 -7.47
N MET A 43 24.58 21.84 -7.42
CA MET A 43 23.65 20.74 -7.70
C MET A 43 22.50 20.73 -6.70
N VAL A 44 22.82 20.63 -5.40
CA VAL A 44 21.80 20.62 -4.34
C VAL A 44 20.95 21.89 -4.35
N LEU A 45 21.57 23.05 -4.60
CA LEU A 45 20.87 24.32 -4.66
C LEU A 45 19.83 24.35 -5.78
N LEU A 46 20.19 23.89 -6.98
CA LEU A 46 19.28 23.90 -8.12
C LEU A 46 18.05 23.05 -7.85
N ASP A 47 18.26 21.83 -7.37
CA ASP A 47 17.19 20.87 -7.09
C ASP A 47 16.33 21.33 -5.91
N ALA A 48 16.95 21.83 -4.84
CA ALA A 48 16.23 22.32 -3.67
C ALA A 48 15.35 23.55 -3.98
N VAL A 49 15.88 24.52 -4.74
CA VAL A 49 15.11 25.69 -5.16
C VAL A 49 13.97 25.28 -6.07
N PHE A 50 14.22 24.39 -7.03
CA PHE A 50 13.16 23.85 -7.90
C PHE A 50 12.04 23.20 -7.10
N ILE A 51 12.37 22.31 -6.15
CA ILE A 51 11.39 21.61 -5.32
C ILE A 51 10.60 22.59 -4.46
N ILE A 52 11.26 23.54 -3.80
CA ILE A 52 10.60 24.53 -2.94
C ILE A 52 9.63 25.40 -3.76
N GLU A 53 10.08 25.91 -4.91
CA GLU A 53 9.24 26.71 -5.81
C GLU A 53 8.08 25.87 -6.37
N PHE A 54 8.32 24.62 -6.76
CA PHE A 54 7.28 23.72 -7.25
C PHE A 54 6.18 23.49 -6.22
N VAL A 55 6.56 23.25 -4.96
CA VAL A 55 5.61 23.07 -3.85
C VAL A 55 4.85 24.37 -3.56
N LEU A 56 5.53 25.51 -3.50
CA LEU A 56 4.92 26.81 -3.22
C LEU A 56 3.93 27.24 -4.32
N ARG A 57 4.36 27.18 -5.58
CA ARG A 57 3.52 27.58 -6.73
C ARG A 57 2.39 26.60 -6.97
N GLY A 58 2.60 25.31 -6.70
CA GLY A 58 1.60 24.26 -6.89
C GLY A 58 0.31 24.45 -6.11
N LEU A 59 0.33 25.27 -5.05
CA LEU A 59 -0.79 25.53 -4.17
C LEU A 59 -1.39 26.93 -4.38
N ASP A 60 -0.77 27.73 -5.24
CA ASP A 60 -1.18 29.10 -5.50
C ASP A 60 -1.93 29.21 -6.83
N SER A 61 -3.17 29.69 -6.74
CA SER A 61 -4.06 29.85 -7.88
C SER A 61 -3.58 30.88 -8.91
N GLU A 62 -2.64 31.75 -8.56
CA GLU A 62 -2.02 32.71 -9.47
C GLU A 62 -1.17 32.02 -10.56
N TYR A 63 -0.63 30.82 -10.28
CA TYR A 63 0.24 30.08 -11.19
C TYR A 63 -0.51 29.11 -12.10
N LYS A 64 -1.83 29.30 -12.28
CA LYS A 64 -2.64 28.47 -13.20
C LYS A 64 -2.18 28.52 -14.67
N ASN A 65 -1.46 29.56 -15.07
CA ASN A 65 -0.92 29.72 -16.42
C ASN A 65 0.58 29.34 -16.52
N ASP A 66 1.20 28.90 -15.42
CA ASP A 66 2.58 28.41 -15.43
C ASP A 66 2.68 27.14 -16.29
N PHE A 67 3.78 27.02 -17.03
CA PHE A 67 3.95 25.91 -17.97
C PHE A 67 3.89 24.54 -17.29
N ILE A 68 4.43 24.41 -16.07
CA ILE A 68 4.47 23.17 -15.31
C ILE A 68 3.23 23.07 -14.40
N ILE A 69 2.99 24.09 -13.57
CA ILE A 69 1.93 24.05 -12.55
C ILE A 69 0.53 24.11 -13.17
N GLY A 70 0.36 24.91 -14.23
CA GLY A 70 -0.89 25.08 -14.94
C GLY A 70 -1.30 23.88 -15.78
N GLN A 71 -0.38 22.94 -16.04
CA GLN A 71 -0.63 21.73 -16.82
C GLN A 71 -0.67 20.49 -15.90
N PRO A 72 -1.87 19.93 -15.61
CA PRO A 72 -2.01 18.82 -14.67
C PRO A 72 -1.14 17.60 -15.01
N THR A 73 -0.99 17.27 -16.30
CA THR A 73 -0.18 16.15 -16.76
C THR A 73 1.31 16.38 -16.51
N LEU A 74 1.84 17.58 -16.78
CA LEU A 74 3.25 17.89 -16.53
C LEU A 74 3.55 17.95 -15.03
N ARG A 75 2.67 18.59 -14.26
CA ARG A 75 2.75 18.59 -12.79
C ARG A 75 2.82 17.16 -12.24
N LYS A 76 1.98 16.27 -12.75
CA LYS A 76 1.96 14.85 -12.38
C LYS A 76 3.29 14.16 -12.71
N VAL A 77 3.87 14.40 -13.89
CA VAL A 77 5.18 13.84 -14.26
C VAL A 77 6.27 14.31 -13.28
N VAL A 78 6.30 15.59 -12.92
CA VAL A 78 7.25 16.11 -11.92
C VAL A 78 7.05 15.44 -10.55
N VAL A 79 5.79 15.29 -10.09
CA VAL A 79 5.49 14.60 -8.83
C VAL A 79 6.01 13.15 -8.84
N LEU A 80 5.85 12.43 -9.95
CA LEU A 80 6.34 11.06 -10.08
C LEU A 80 7.87 10.99 -10.12
N ASP A 81 8.50 11.97 -10.77
CA ASP A 81 9.96 12.09 -10.82
C ASP A 81 10.56 12.33 -9.42
N LEU A 82 9.90 13.14 -8.60
CA LEU A 82 10.24 13.36 -7.18
C LEU A 82 10.03 12.10 -6.30
N LEU A 83 9.35 11.07 -6.81
CA LEU A 83 9.14 9.78 -6.15
C LEU A 83 10.06 8.69 -6.68
N LEU A 84 11.03 9.03 -7.54
CA LEU A 84 12.09 8.10 -7.92
C LEU A 84 13.13 8.02 -6.80
N LEU A 85 13.47 6.80 -6.37
CA LEU A 85 14.42 6.56 -5.28
C LEU A 85 15.83 7.09 -5.60
N GLU A 86 16.20 7.12 -6.87
CA GLU A 86 17.47 7.69 -7.35
C GLU A 86 17.48 9.22 -7.38
N ASN A 87 16.31 9.88 -7.32
CA ASN A 87 16.17 11.32 -7.41
C ASN A 87 15.73 11.92 -6.06
N GLN A 88 16.49 11.66 -4.99
CA GLN A 88 16.14 12.09 -3.64
C GLN A 88 17.14 13.10 -3.08
N LEU A 89 16.61 14.21 -2.55
CA LEU A 89 17.31 15.07 -1.61
C LEU A 89 16.85 14.75 -0.18
N PRO A 90 17.76 14.80 0.83
CA PRO A 90 17.36 14.72 2.22
C PRO A 90 16.38 15.84 2.56
N TYR A 91 15.22 15.50 3.11
CA TYR A 91 14.15 16.46 3.38
C TYR A 91 14.60 17.57 4.34
N PHE A 92 15.51 17.27 5.29
CA PHE A 92 15.98 18.26 6.25
C PHE A 92 16.59 19.49 5.57
N ILE A 93 17.31 19.35 4.45
CA ILE A 93 17.94 20.52 3.80
C ILE A 93 16.86 21.39 3.15
N LEU A 94 15.82 20.78 2.56
CA LEU A 94 14.67 21.52 2.04
C LEU A 94 13.98 22.33 3.15
N ASN A 95 13.79 21.72 4.32
CA ASN A 95 13.13 22.37 5.45
C ASN A 95 13.97 23.55 6.00
N VAL A 96 15.29 23.39 6.10
CA VAL A 96 16.19 24.46 6.54
C VAL A 96 16.18 25.63 5.55
N LEU A 97 16.28 25.36 4.24
CA LEU A 97 16.24 26.39 3.21
C LEU A 97 14.88 27.10 3.15
N TYR A 98 13.79 26.35 3.30
CA TYR A 98 12.44 26.92 3.34
C TYR A 98 12.25 27.87 4.54
N ALA A 99 12.81 27.54 5.72
CA ALA A 99 12.71 28.37 6.91
C ALA A 99 13.30 29.79 6.69
N GLU A 100 14.35 29.92 5.88
CA GLU A 100 14.95 31.22 5.52
C GLU A 100 14.02 32.14 4.73
N LEU A 101 13.03 31.57 4.02
CA LEU A 101 12.03 32.34 3.27
C LEU A 101 11.02 33.05 4.21
N LYS A 102 10.99 32.66 5.50
CA LYS A 102 10.11 33.22 6.54
C LYS A 102 8.63 33.17 6.16
N VAL A 103 8.23 32.12 5.44
CA VAL A 103 6.84 31.84 5.10
C VAL A 103 6.14 31.27 6.34
N LYS A 104 4.89 31.68 6.59
CA LYS A 104 4.13 31.27 7.79
C LYS A 104 3.72 29.79 7.77
N ALA A 105 3.41 29.24 6.60
CA ALA A 105 2.99 27.86 6.45
C ALA A 105 4.17 26.91 6.70
N LYS A 106 3.89 25.75 7.31
CA LYS A 106 4.90 24.69 7.47
C LYS A 106 5.15 23.99 6.14
N PHE A 107 6.42 23.76 5.80
CA PHE A 107 6.79 23.10 4.55
C PHE A 107 6.19 21.69 4.44
N SER A 108 6.19 20.93 5.53
CA SER A 108 5.62 19.58 5.58
C SER A 108 4.14 19.54 5.23
N GLY A 109 3.37 20.54 5.68
CA GLY A 109 1.97 20.70 5.31
C GLY A 109 1.80 20.86 3.80
N LEU A 110 2.57 21.76 3.19
CA LEU A 110 2.53 22.03 1.75
C LEU A 110 2.96 20.82 0.92
N VAL A 111 3.98 20.09 1.38
CA VAL A 111 4.43 18.84 0.77
C VAL A 111 3.33 17.78 0.83
N CYS A 112 2.69 17.59 2.00
CA CYS A 112 1.59 16.65 2.13
C CYS A 112 0.39 17.01 1.23
N GLU A 113 0.11 18.30 1.07
CA GLU A 113 -0.90 18.79 0.12
C GLU A 113 -0.54 18.43 -1.32
N CYS A 114 0.73 18.62 -1.71
CA CYS A 114 1.23 18.25 -3.03
C CYS A 114 1.11 16.75 -3.33
N PHE A 115 1.20 15.88 -2.31
CA PHE A 115 1.06 14.43 -2.44
C PHE A 115 -0.32 13.90 -2.00
N THR A 116 -1.35 14.76 -1.87
CA THR A 116 -2.64 14.38 -1.27
C THR A 116 -3.37 13.26 -1.99
N ILE A 117 -3.17 13.10 -3.30
CA ILE A 117 -3.73 11.97 -4.09
C ILE A 117 -3.30 10.61 -3.49
N TYR A 118 -2.16 10.56 -2.81
CA TYR A 118 -1.61 9.36 -2.18
C TYR A 118 -1.87 9.30 -0.66
N ASN A 119 -2.54 10.30 -0.10
CA ASN A 119 -2.76 10.49 1.34
C ASN A 119 -4.22 10.19 1.72
N GLN A 120 -4.76 9.07 1.24
CA GLN A 120 -6.19 8.74 1.36
C GLN A 120 -6.70 8.60 2.82
N ASN A 121 -5.81 8.54 3.82
CA ASN A 121 -6.15 8.25 5.22
C ASN A 121 -5.82 9.36 6.23
N GLU A 122 -5.53 10.58 5.78
CA GLU A 122 -5.14 11.73 6.62
C GLU A 122 -3.97 11.44 7.60
N VAL A 123 -3.14 10.44 7.30
CA VAL A 123 -2.05 9.96 8.19
C VAL A 123 -1.03 11.07 8.47
N TYR A 124 -0.92 12.05 7.56
CA TYR A 124 -0.08 13.22 7.72
C TYR A 124 -0.35 14.05 8.99
N LYS A 125 -1.54 13.99 9.58
CA LYS A 125 -1.87 14.75 10.80
C LYS A 125 -1.00 14.37 12.01
N SER A 126 -0.44 13.16 12.02
CA SER A 126 0.49 12.67 13.05
C SER A 126 1.96 12.76 12.65
N LEU A 127 2.28 13.24 11.45
CA LEU A 127 3.64 13.30 10.93
C LEU A 127 4.40 14.47 11.56
N LYS A 128 5.60 14.20 12.09
CA LYS A 128 6.54 15.25 12.49
C LYS A 128 7.54 15.47 11.37
N ASP A 129 7.98 16.72 11.19
CA ASP A 129 8.95 17.09 10.15
C ASP A 129 10.25 16.27 10.26
N ASP A 130 10.69 15.98 11.49
CA ASP A 130 11.88 15.18 11.78
C ASP A 130 11.76 13.70 11.37
N ASP A 131 10.53 13.21 11.17
CA ASP A 131 10.27 11.83 10.72
C ASP A 131 10.38 11.69 9.19
N ILE A 132 10.45 12.80 8.44
CA ILE A 132 10.54 12.80 6.98
C ILE A 132 12.01 12.76 6.56
N LEU A 133 12.44 11.64 6.00
CA LEU A 133 13.80 11.50 5.48
C LEU A 133 13.95 12.05 4.06
N HIS A 134 13.02 11.69 3.18
CA HIS A 134 12.92 12.10 1.77
C HIS A 134 11.51 11.71 1.25
N PHE A 135 11.17 12.06 0.00
CA PHE A 135 9.80 11.89 -0.51
C PHE A 135 9.36 10.44 -0.70
N VAL A 136 10.25 9.53 -1.11
CA VAL A 136 9.92 8.10 -1.14
C VAL A 136 9.69 7.54 0.27
N GLY A 137 10.46 8.01 1.26
CA GLY A 137 10.23 7.68 2.68
C GLY A 137 8.89 8.19 3.21
N LEU A 138 8.50 9.40 2.79
CA LEU A 138 7.17 9.96 3.07
C LEU A 138 6.06 9.11 2.43
N MET A 139 6.25 8.66 1.20
CA MET A 139 5.29 7.80 0.51
C MET A 139 5.13 6.45 1.22
N ARG A 140 6.25 5.84 1.65
CA ARG A 140 6.22 4.65 2.51
C ARG A 140 5.44 4.93 3.80
N TYR A 141 5.65 6.09 4.43
CA TYR A 141 4.91 6.48 5.64
C TYR A 141 3.39 6.51 5.38
N PHE A 142 2.94 7.08 4.26
CA PHE A 142 1.53 7.14 3.90
C PHE A 142 0.93 5.75 3.65
N LEU A 143 1.61 4.90 2.89
CA LEU A 143 1.12 3.56 2.56
C LEU A 143 1.06 2.64 3.80
N CYS A 144 2.06 2.72 4.68
CA CYS A 144 2.08 1.93 5.90
C CYS A 144 1.09 2.44 6.97
N GLY A 145 0.78 3.73 6.96
CA GLY A 145 -0.05 4.36 7.97
C GLY A 145 0.55 4.28 9.38
N ALA A 146 -0.32 4.45 10.39
CA ALA A 146 -0.01 4.25 11.81
C ALA A 146 0.07 2.76 12.21
N SER A 147 -0.30 1.83 11.33
CA SER A 147 -0.40 0.40 11.66
C SER A 147 0.95 -0.33 11.78
N ARG A 148 2.08 0.36 11.57
CA ARG A 148 3.43 -0.20 11.81
C ARG A 148 3.59 -0.77 13.22
N ALA A 149 2.94 -0.16 14.21
CA ALA A 149 3.08 -0.53 15.62
C ALA A 149 2.37 -1.84 16.01
N SER A 150 1.45 -2.37 15.19
CA SER A 150 0.64 -3.55 15.54
C SER A 150 1.13 -4.85 14.90
N GLN A 151 2.05 -4.79 13.94
CA GLN A 151 2.48 -5.96 13.17
C GLN A 151 3.70 -6.64 13.79
N THR A 152 3.56 -7.92 14.14
CA THR A 152 4.67 -8.75 14.61
C THR A 152 5.43 -9.31 13.42
N TRP A 153 6.65 -8.80 13.20
CA TRP A 153 7.55 -9.38 12.22
C TRP A 153 7.98 -10.80 12.64
N SER A 154 8.09 -11.69 11.67
CA SER A 154 8.55 -13.07 11.87
C SER A 154 9.69 -13.39 10.89
N PRO A 155 10.82 -13.98 11.37
CA PRO A 155 11.87 -14.50 10.49
C PRO A 155 11.41 -15.76 9.74
N ASP A 156 10.40 -16.49 10.26
CA ASP A 156 9.77 -17.58 9.53
C ASP A 156 8.96 -17.00 8.37
N HIS A 157 9.36 -17.31 7.15
CA HIS A 157 8.71 -16.89 5.93
C HIS A 157 7.71 -17.97 5.44
N THR A 158 6.63 -18.17 6.19
CA THR A 158 5.55 -19.06 5.73
C THR A 158 4.80 -18.42 4.56
N LYS A 159 5.03 -18.95 3.35
CA LYS A 159 4.31 -18.55 2.13
C LYS A 159 2.84 -18.98 2.17
N LEU A 160 1.94 -18.13 1.70
CA LEU A 160 0.58 -18.51 1.37
C LEU A 160 0.60 -19.46 0.16
N LYS A 161 -0.10 -20.60 0.24
CA LYS A 161 -0.01 -21.66 -0.78
C LYS A 161 -1.19 -21.69 -1.76
N TYR A 162 -2.20 -20.87 -1.52
CA TYR A 162 -3.49 -20.96 -2.18
C TYR A 162 -3.96 -19.57 -2.59
N SER A 163 -4.39 -19.44 -3.85
CA SER A 163 -4.95 -18.22 -4.43
C SER A 163 -6.31 -17.87 -3.84
N ALA A 164 -6.78 -16.66 -4.13
CA ALA A 164 -8.07 -16.17 -3.67
C ALA A 164 -9.22 -17.12 -4.06
N SER A 165 -9.28 -17.55 -5.32
CA SER A 165 -10.25 -18.54 -5.81
C SER A 165 -10.20 -19.86 -5.03
N LYS A 166 -9.02 -20.43 -4.79
CA LYS A 166 -8.86 -21.67 -4.02
C LYS A 166 -9.30 -21.52 -2.57
N LEU A 167 -8.90 -20.42 -1.92
CA LEU A 167 -9.32 -20.11 -0.56
C LEU A 167 -10.83 -19.94 -0.47
N HIS A 168 -11.43 -19.27 -1.45
CA HIS A 168 -12.86 -19.10 -1.54
C HIS A 168 -13.61 -20.44 -1.67
N GLN A 169 -13.13 -21.33 -2.54
CA GLN A 169 -13.67 -22.69 -2.67
C GLN A 169 -13.57 -23.50 -1.36
N ALA A 170 -12.56 -23.23 -0.53
CA ALA A 170 -12.42 -23.83 0.79
C ALA A 170 -13.26 -23.15 1.90
N GLY A 171 -14.05 -22.13 1.55
CA GLY A 171 -14.98 -21.44 2.44
C GLY A 171 -14.49 -20.11 3.00
N VAL A 172 -13.34 -19.59 2.54
CA VAL A 172 -12.90 -18.25 2.93
C VAL A 172 -13.80 -17.20 2.26
N VAL A 173 -14.26 -16.24 3.06
CA VAL A 173 -15.07 -15.12 2.58
C VAL A 173 -14.22 -13.86 2.65
N PHE A 174 -14.04 -13.21 1.50
CA PHE A 174 -13.31 -11.96 1.38
C PHE A 174 -14.25 -10.79 1.66
N LYS A 175 -13.81 -9.82 2.47
CA LYS A 175 -14.56 -8.60 2.79
C LYS A 175 -13.65 -7.39 2.92
N VAL A 176 -14.20 -6.22 2.62
CA VAL A 176 -13.54 -4.94 2.92
C VAL A 176 -13.40 -4.75 4.44
N ALA A 177 -12.23 -4.29 4.87
CA ALA A 177 -11.97 -3.80 6.21
C ALA A 177 -12.47 -2.35 6.35
N GLU A 178 -13.76 -2.19 6.65
CA GLU A 178 -14.38 -0.87 6.81
C GLU A 178 -13.66 -0.01 7.86
N GLY A 179 -13.37 1.25 7.52
CA GLY A 179 -12.72 2.20 8.42
C GLY A 179 -11.22 1.97 8.64
N SER A 180 -10.60 1.05 7.90
CA SER A 180 -9.14 0.88 7.88
C SER A 180 -8.43 2.16 7.44
N LYS A 181 -7.28 2.45 8.06
CA LYS A 181 -6.44 3.62 7.77
C LYS A 181 -5.08 3.25 7.18
N SER A 182 -4.86 1.98 6.89
CA SER A 182 -3.61 1.45 6.36
C SER A 182 -3.89 0.31 5.40
N LEU A 183 -3.15 0.25 4.29
CA LEU A 183 -3.19 -0.91 3.38
C LEU A 183 -2.79 -2.22 4.06
N LEU A 184 -2.18 -2.12 5.24
CA LEU A 184 -1.63 -3.23 5.99
C LEU A 184 -2.63 -3.89 6.96
N ASP A 185 -3.84 -3.34 7.13
CA ASP A 185 -4.84 -3.82 8.11
C ASP A 185 -5.58 -5.08 7.60
N ILE A 186 -4.85 -6.19 7.48
CA ILE A 186 -5.42 -7.47 7.06
C ILE A 186 -5.68 -8.35 8.28
N GLU A 187 -6.91 -8.86 8.39
CA GLU A 187 -7.31 -9.73 9.50
C GLU A 187 -8.03 -10.98 8.99
N PHE A 188 -7.65 -12.15 9.53
CA PHE A 188 -8.36 -13.40 9.26
C PHE A 188 -9.00 -13.96 10.53
N ASP A 189 -10.32 -13.98 10.57
CA ASP A 189 -11.09 -14.69 11.60
C ASP A 189 -11.30 -16.15 11.19
N VAL A 190 -10.56 -17.05 11.83
CA VAL A 190 -10.62 -18.50 11.61
C VAL A 190 -12.00 -19.08 11.92
N LYS A 191 -12.75 -18.50 12.86
CA LYS A 191 -14.07 -19.03 13.28
C LYS A 191 -15.13 -18.77 12.22
N SER A 192 -15.24 -17.54 11.74
CA SER A 192 -16.17 -17.18 10.67
C SER A 192 -15.66 -17.57 9.27
N GLY A 193 -14.35 -17.70 9.10
CA GLY A 193 -13.71 -17.89 7.80
C GLY A 193 -13.61 -16.60 7.00
N VAL A 194 -13.73 -15.42 7.63
CA VAL A 194 -13.70 -14.13 6.95
C VAL A 194 -12.27 -13.58 6.93
N LEU A 195 -11.77 -13.25 5.74
CA LEU A 195 -10.56 -12.45 5.54
C LEU A 195 -10.97 -11.01 5.21
N LYS A 196 -10.68 -10.09 6.13
CA LYS A 196 -10.89 -8.65 5.94
C LYS A 196 -9.62 -8.03 5.39
N MET A 197 -9.77 -7.21 4.35
CA MET A 197 -8.66 -6.52 3.69
C MET A 197 -9.04 -5.07 3.38
N PRO A 198 -8.11 -4.10 3.49
CA PRO A 198 -8.34 -2.74 3.04
C PRO A 198 -8.57 -2.68 1.53
N VAL A 199 -9.23 -1.63 1.06
CA VAL A 199 -9.42 -1.40 -0.38
C VAL A 199 -8.07 -1.05 -1.00
N LEU A 200 -7.73 -1.72 -2.09
CA LEU A 200 -6.58 -1.47 -2.94
C LEU A 200 -7.05 -0.82 -4.25
N GLU A 201 -6.77 0.47 -4.40
CA GLU A 201 -7.03 1.20 -5.63
C GLU A 201 -5.79 1.21 -6.53
N ILE A 202 -5.96 0.78 -7.78
CA ILE A 202 -4.90 0.69 -8.78
C ILE A 202 -5.18 1.71 -9.87
N ASN A 203 -4.39 2.77 -9.85
CA ASN A 203 -4.33 3.78 -10.89
C ASN A 203 -3.05 3.62 -11.74
N GLU A 204 -2.92 4.47 -12.76
CA GLU A 204 -1.81 4.45 -13.70
C GLU A 204 -0.43 4.76 -13.07
N ASN A 205 -0.38 5.28 -11.84
CA ASN A 205 0.87 5.58 -11.13
C ASN A 205 1.29 4.49 -10.15
N PHE A 206 0.41 3.50 -9.92
CA PHE A 206 0.58 2.49 -8.89
C PHE A 206 1.94 1.80 -8.99
N GLU A 207 2.31 1.36 -10.20
CA GLU A 207 3.55 0.64 -10.43
C GLU A 207 4.79 1.47 -10.08
N ILE A 208 4.85 2.73 -10.52
CA ILE A 208 5.99 3.62 -10.27
C ILE A 208 6.15 3.85 -8.76
N VAL A 209 5.05 4.17 -8.07
CA VAL A 209 5.07 4.44 -6.63
C VAL A 209 5.49 3.20 -5.85
N PHE A 210 4.86 2.05 -6.11
CA PHE A 210 5.16 0.83 -5.38
C PHE A 210 6.57 0.31 -5.65
N ARG A 211 7.06 0.33 -6.89
CA ARG A 211 8.45 -0.09 -7.19
C ARG A 211 9.49 0.72 -6.42
N ASN A 212 9.33 2.05 -6.35
CA ASN A 212 10.26 2.91 -5.63
C ASN A 212 10.18 2.72 -4.11
N VAL A 213 8.98 2.55 -3.55
CA VAL A 213 8.81 2.26 -2.12
C VAL A 213 9.36 0.87 -1.77
N MET A 214 9.11 -0.13 -2.60
CA MET A 214 9.63 -1.49 -2.41
C MET A 214 11.16 -1.50 -2.50
N ALA A 215 11.75 -0.79 -3.48
CA ALA A 215 13.20 -0.64 -3.55
C ALA A 215 13.78 0.02 -2.28
N LEU A 216 13.12 1.06 -1.76
CA LEU A 216 13.51 1.68 -0.48
C LEU A 216 13.48 0.66 0.66
N GLU A 217 12.42 -0.15 0.76
CA GLU A 217 12.31 -1.18 1.80
C GLU A 217 13.40 -2.25 1.70
N GLN A 218 13.71 -2.71 0.49
CA GLN A 218 14.75 -3.69 0.24
C GLN A 218 16.15 -3.16 0.60
N CYS A 219 16.41 -1.86 0.35
CA CYS A 219 17.70 -1.24 0.65
C CYS A 219 17.87 -0.85 2.12
N GLN A 220 16.82 -0.34 2.78
CA GLN A 220 16.94 0.34 4.08
C GLN A 220 16.12 -0.29 5.20
N TYR A 221 15.09 -1.10 4.88
CA TYR A 221 14.11 -1.61 5.85
C TYR A 221 13.89 -3.13 5.72
N GLN A 222 14.96 -3.91 5.57
CA GLN A 222 14.87 -5.35 5.30
C GLN A 222 13.99 -6.11 6.33
N TYR A 223 14.04 -5.71 7.61
CA TYR A 223 13.24 -6.29 8.71
C TYR A 223 11.89 -5.59 8.95
N GLU A 224 11.62 -4.50 8.24
CA GLU A 224 10.38 -3.71 8.32
C GLU A 224 9.80 -3.51 6.91
N SER A 225 9.94 -4.51 6.04
CA SER A 225 9.57 -4.43 4.63
C SER A 225 8.06 -4.65 4.41
N TYR A 226 7.24 -3.85 5.07
CA TYR A 226 5.78 -4.01 5.15
C TYR A 226 5.08 -3.95 3.80
N ILE A 227 5.49 -3.04 2.92
CA ILE A 227 4.90 -2.90 1.57
C ILE A 227 5.32 -4.07 0.69
N CYS A 228 6.59 -4.50 0.75
CA CYS A 228 7.03 -5.73 0.09
C CYS A 228 6.25 -6.95 0.61
N ASN A 229 6.07 -7.08 1.92
CA ASN A 229 5.31 -8.17 2.53
C ASN A 229 3.85 -8.19 2.07
N TYR A 230 3.24 -7.01 1.95
CA TYR A 230 1.88 -6.84 1.44
C TYR A 230 1.78 -7.27 -0.02
N ILE A 231 2.64 -6.74 -0.90
CA ILE A 231 2.64 -7.10 -2.32
C ILE A 231 2.90 -8.60 -2.51
N PHE A 232 3.78 -9.18 -1.71
CA PHE A 232 4.04 -10.62 -1.73
C PHE A 232 2.82 -11.46 -1.30
N LEU A 233 2.04 -11.00 -0.32
CA LEU A 233 0.76 -11.63 0.02
C LEU A 233 -0.26 -11.50 -1.12
N MET A 234 -0.33 -10.32 -1.75
CA MET A 234 -1.23 -10.06 -2.88
C MET A 234 -0.89 -10.94 -4.10
N ASP A 235 0.39 -11.11 -4.44
CA ASP A 235 0.86 -12.04 -5.49
C ASP A 235 0.38 -13.47 -5.25
N HIS A 236 0.49 -13.96 -4.02
CA HIS A 236 0.00 -15.28 -3.69
C HIS A 236 -1.53 -15.43 -3.79
N LEU A 237 -2.27 -14.37 -3.47
CA LEU A 237 -3.72 -14.33 -3.63
C LEU A 237 -4.11 -14.23 -5.11
N ILE A 238 -3.35 -13.50 -5.94
CA ILE A 238 -3.69 -13.11 -7.30
C ILE A 238 -2.79 -13.83 -8.31
N ASN A 239 -3.18 -15.05 -8.69
CA ASN A 239 -2.45 -15.77 -9.74
C ASN A 239 -3.11 -15.62 -11.12
N THR A 240 -4.41 -15.38 -11.15
CA THR A 240 -5.23 -15.41 -12.38
C THR A 240 -6.23 -14.26 -12.44
N ALA A 241 -6.82 -14.06 -13.62
CA ALA A 241 -7.90 -13.09 -13.80
C ALA A 241 -9.13 -13.41 -12.93
N GLU A 242 -9.39 -14.69 -12.62
CA GLU A 242 -10.47 -15.12 -11.72
C GLU A 242 -10.21 -14.67 -10.28
N ASP A 243 -8.96 -14.70 -9.82
CA ASP A 243 -8.62 -14.22 -8.48
C ASP A 243 -8.85 -12.71 -8.35
N VAL A 244 -8.50 -11.94 -9.39
CA VAL A 244 -8.78 -10.50 -9.44
C VAL A 244 -10.28 -10.25 -9.47
N ASP A 245 -11.03 -11.00 -10.28
CA ASP A 245 -12.48 -10.85 -10.40
C ASP A 245 -13.15 -11.03 -9.03
N LEU A 246 -12.78 -12.09 -8.31
CA LEU A 246 -13.29 -12.39 -6.99
C LEU A 246 -13.01 -11.27 -5.97
N LEU A 247 -11.80 -10.73 -5.97
CA LEU A 247 -11.42 -9.63 -5.07
C LEU A 247 -12.07 -8.29 -5.47
N THR A 248 -12.36 -8.11 -6.76
CA THR A 248 -13.10 -6.96 -7.29
C THR A 248 -14.58 -7.04 -6.89
N ASP A 249 -15.21 -8.21 -7.02
CA ASP A 249 -16.58 -8.48 -6.55
C ASP A 249 -16.72 -8.28 -5.04
N ALA A 250 -15.67 -8.59 -4.27
CA ALA A 250 -15.61 -8.33 -2.84
C ALA A 250 -15.39 -6.85 -2.48
N GLY A 251 -15.15 -5.97 -3.46
CA GLY A 251 -14.84 -4.55 -3.28
C GLY A 251 -13.44 -4.29 -2.72
N ILE A 252 -12.56 -5.30 -2.67
CA ILE A 252 -11.20 -5.18 -2.14
C ILE A 252 -10.27 -4.58 -3.18
N ILE A 253 -10.48 -4.85 -4.47
CA ILE A 253 -9.68 -4.28 -5.56
C ILE A 253 -10.54 -3.39 -6.42
N ILE A 254 -10.04 -2.18 -6.71
CA ILE A 254 -10.59 -1.26 -7.70
C ILE A 254 -9.46 -0.96 -8.69
N HIS A 255 -9.62 -1.29 -9.96
CA HIS A 255 -8.55 -1.08 -10.97
C HIS A 255 -9.08 -0.56 -12.30
N TRP A 256 -8.24 0.21 -12.99
CA TRP A 256 -8.56 0.85 -14.28
C TRP A 256 -7.64 0.36 -15.42
N LEU A 257 -7.08 -0.85 -15.29
CA LEU A 257 -6.08 -1.40 -16.22
C LEU A 257 -6.68 -2.02 -17.50
N GLY A 258 -8.00 -1.97 -17.66
CA GLY A 258 -8.70 -2.51 -18.83
C GLY A 258 -8.92 -4.03 -18.84
N SER A 259 -8.23 -4.81 -17.99
CA SER A 259 -8.58 -6.22 -17.77
C SER A 259 -8.04 -6.78 -16.45
N ASN A 260 -8.75 -7.77 -15.89
CA ASN A 260 -8.31 -8.52 -14.72
C ASN A 260 -6.98 -9.26 -14.96
N LYS A 261 -6.69 -9.66 -16.21
CA LYS A 261 -5.41 -10.29 -16.57
C LYS A 261 -4.23 -9.31 -16.46
N MET A 262 -4.40 -8.06 -16.91
CA MET A 262 -3.36 -7.04 -16.76
C MET A 262 -3.08 -6.74 -15.28
N MET A 263 -4.12 -6.70 -14.45
CA MET A 263 -3.97 -6.54 -13.00
C MET A 263 -3.19 -7.69 -12.36
N ALA A 264 -3.54 -8.95 -12.67
CA ALA A 264 -2.79 -10.10 -12.18
C ALA A 264 -1.31 -10.06 -12.60
N ASN A 265 -1.04 -9.73 -13.87
CA ASN A 265 0.33 -9.58 -14.36
C ASN A 265 1.08 -8.44 -13.64
N LEU A 266 0.44 -7.30 -13.39
CA LEU A 266 1.06 -6.17 -12.70
C LEU A 266 1.56 -6.59 -11.31
N ILE A 267 0.69 -7.19 -10.49
CA ILE A 267 1.06 -7.62 -9.14
C ILE A 267 2.19 -8.66 -9.18
N ASN A 268 2.10 -9.64 -10.06
CA ASN A 268 3.13 -10.68 -10.18
C ASN A 268 4.48 -10.11 -10.67
N ASN A 269 4.44 -9.08 -11.54
CA ASN A 269 5.63 -8.39 -12.02
C ASN A 269 6.27 -7.45 -10.96
N LEU A 270 5.51 -6.99 -9.97
CA LEU A 270 6.08 -6.24 -8.85
C LEU A 270 6.94 -7.15 -7.95
N CYS A 271 6.62 -8.44 -7.87
CA CYS A 271 7.38 -9.40 -7.08
C CYS A 271 8.69 -9.89 -7.72
N GLN A 272 8.92 -9.62 -9.00
CA GLN A 272 10.13 -10.06 -9.68
C GLN A 272 11.37 -9.36 -9.11
N GLY A 273 12.37 -10.14 -8.71
CA GLY A 273 13.63 -9.63 -8.17
C GLY A 273 13.59 -9.21 -6.70
N MET A 274 12.52 -9.52 -5.97
CA MET A 274 12.46 -9.28 -4.52
C MET A 274 13.13 -10.38 -3.70
N ASP A 275 13.88 -9.98 -2.68
CA ASP A 275 14.33 -10.85 -1.60
C ASP A 275 13.48 -10.60 -0.34
N VAL A 276 12.93 -11.68 0.23
CA VAL A 276 12.07 -11.57 1.43
C VAL A 276 12.70 -12.34 2.58
N TYR A 277 13.18 -11.61 3.59
CA TYR A 277 13.90 -12.14 4.75
C TYR A 277 12.99 -12.53 5.93
N GLY A 278 11.70 -12.25 5.84
CA GLY A 278 10.70 -12.47 6.87
C GLY A 278 9.37 -11.80 6.49
N SER A 279 8.31 -12.02 7.26
CA SER A 279 7.02 -11.41 6.96
C SER A 279 6.21 -11.07 8.20
N CYS A 280 5.56 -9.90 8.18
CA CYS A 280 4.50 -9.56 9.12
C CYS A 280 3.20 -10.37 8.90
N TYR A 281 3.03 -11.01 7.74
CA TYR A 281 1.84 -11.81 7.41
C TYR A 281 2.01 -13.31 7.65
N THR A 282 3.15 -13.76 8.19
CA THR A 282 3.41 -15.19 8.47
C THR A 282 2.29 -15.85 9.25
N ALA A 283 1.79 -15.21 10.31
CA ALA A 283 0.70 -15.76 11.13
C ALA A 283 -0.62 -15.89 10.34
N ILE A 284 -0.93 -14.92 9.47
CA ILE A 284 -2.13 -14.96 8.62
C ILE A 284 -1.99 -16.06 7.56
N CYS A 285 -0.84 -16.14 6.89
CA CYS A 285 -0.52 -17.20 5.93
C CYS A 285 -0.66 -18.60 6.56
N GLN A 286 -0.14 -18.81 7.77
CA GLN A 286 -0.27 -20.07 8.51
C GLN A 286 -1.74 -20.40 8.80
N LYS A 287 -2.53 -19.43 9.28
CA LYS A 287 -3.96 -19.63 9.56
C LYS A 287 -4.75 -19.96 8.29
N LEU A 288 -4.53 -19.24 7.18
CA LEU A 288 -5.18 -19.49 5.90
C LEU A 288 -4.80 -20.87 5.32
N ASN A 289 -3.51 -21.20 5.34
CA ASN A 289 -3.03 -22.52 4.90
C ASN A 289 -3.66 -23.66 5.72
N LYS A 290 -3.76 -23.50 7.05
CA LYS A 290 -4.42 -24.47 7.94
C LYS A 290 -5.92 -24.55 7.68
N TYR A 291 -6.58 -23.41 7.47
CA TYR A 291 -8.01 -23.33 7.18
C TYR A 291 -8.35 -24.09 5.89
N TYR A 292 -7.59 -23.88 4.82
CA TYR A 292 -7.76 -24.59 3.55
C TYR A 292 -7.59 -26.11 3.70
N LYS A 293 -6.58 -26.54 4.47
CA LYS A 293 -6.31 -27.98 4.70
C LYS A 293 -7.37 -28.67 5.55
N SER A 294 -8.16 -27.94 6.33
CA SER A 294 -9.21 -28.51 7.16
C SER A 294 -10.30 -29.18 6.31
N SER A 295 -10.38 -30.50 6.38
CA SER A 295 -11.43 -31.27 5.69
C SER A 295 -12.84 -30.88 6.14
N TRP A 296 -13.01 -30.46 7.40
CA TRP A 296 -14.29 -29.95 7.90
C TRP A 296 -14.71 -28.66 7.20
N ASN A 297 -13.79 -27.71 7.06
CA ASN A 297 -14.08 -26.43 6.39
C ASN A 297 -14.43 -26.65 4.93
N ARG A 298 -13.67 -27.50 4.23
CA ARG A 298 -13.95 -27.86 2.84
C ARG A 298 -15.31 -28.54 2.70
N ARG A 299 -15.63 -29.53 3.54
CA ARG A 299 -16.94 -30.20 3.53
C ARG A 299 -18.09 -29.21 3.79
N LYS A 300 -17.93 -28.30 4.76
CA LYS A 300 -18.90 -27.24 5.06
C LYS A 300 -19.09 -26.30 3.88
N ALA A 301 -18.00 -25.88 3.23
CA ALA A 301 -18.04 -25.03 2.04
C ALA A 301 -18.75 -25.73 0.87
N THR A 302 -18.40 -26.99 0.59
CA THR A 302 -19.07 -27.81 -0.44
C THR A 302 -20.56 -27.98 -0.13
N LEU A 303 -20.92 -28.27 1.12
CA LEU A 303 -22.33 -28.39 1.52
C LEU A 303 -23.09 -27.08 1.26
N LYS A 304 -22.51 -25.95 1.66
CA LYS A 304 -23.09 -24.62 1.43
C LYS A 304 -23.26 -24.34 -0.07
N LEU A 305 -22.24 -24.62 -0.88
CA LEU A 305 -22.24 -24.33 -2.32
C LEU A 305 -23.23 -25.23 -3.08
N VAL A 306 -23.28 -26.51 -2.79
CA VAL A 306 -24.14 -27.47 -3.51
C VAL A 306 -25.61 -27.31 -3.10
N TYR A 307 -25.90 -27.28 -1.80
CA TYR A 307 -27.27 -27.37 -1.29
C TYR A 307 -27.88 -26.03 -0.90
N PHE A 308 -27.05 -25.05 -0.54
CA PHE A 308 -27.49 -23.74 -0.05
C PHE A 308 -26.98 -22.60 -0.94
N SER A 309 -26.73 -22.87 -2.23
CA SER A 309 -26.23 -21.85 -3.18
C SER A 309 -27.21 -20.71 -3.41
N ASN A 310 -28.51 -20.97 -3.29
CA ASN A 310 -29.56 -19.96 -3.38
C ASN A 310 -30.77 -20.37 -2.54
N LEU A 311 -31.70 -19.41 -2.35
CA LEU A 311 -32.89 -19.60 -1.52
C LEU A 311 -33.74 -20.80 -1.97
N TRP A 312 -33.88 -21.03 -3.27
CA TRP A 312 -34.68 -22.14 -3.80
C TRP A 312 -34.04 -23.51 -3.54
N ARG A 313 -32.74 -23.66 -3.77
CA ARG A 313 -32.02 -24.90 -3.45
C ARG A 313 -31.99 -25.15 -1.94
N GLY A 314 -31.80 -24.10 -1.14
CA GLY A 314 -31.80 -24.20 0.32
C GLY A 314 -33.16 -24.64 0.85
N THR A 315 -34.25 -24.00 0.41
CA THR A 315 -35.62 -24.36 0.81
C THR A 315 -36.00 -25.76 0.35
N ALA A 316 -35.67 -26.15 -0.88
CA ALA A 316 -35.88 -27.51 -1.37
C ALA A 316 -35.11 -28.56 -0.56
N THR A 317 -33.85 -28.26 -0.19
CA THR A 317 -33.03 -29.14 0.65
C THR A 317 -33.65 -29.31 2.04
N ILE A 318 -34.12 -28.23 2.67
CA ILE A 318 -34.77 -28.28 3.98
C ILE A 318 -36.08 -29.08 3.91
N ALA A 319 -36.91 -28.84 2.89
CA ALA A 319 -38.16 -29.56 2.70
C ALA A 319 -37.92 -31.07 2.51
N ALA A 320 -36.94 -31.45 1.67
CA ALA A 320 -36.55 -32.84 1.48
C ALA A 320 -36.06 -33.50 2.78
N ALA A 321 -35.26 -32.79 3.58
CA ALA A 321 -34.78 -33.28 4.87
C ALA A 321 -35.94 -33.48 5.87
N LEU A 322 -36.88 -32.54 5.95
CA LEU A 322 -38.07 -32.65 6.81
C LEU A 322 -38.96 -33.82 6.37
N LEU A 323 -39.18 -33.98 5.06
CA LEU A 323 -39.94 -35.11 4.52
C LEU A 323 -39.29 -36.46 4.86
N LEU A 324 -37.96 -36.57 4.77
CA LEU A 324 -37.21 -37.76 5.16
C LEU A 324 -37.36 -38.06 6.66
N ILE A 325 -37.25 -37.04 7.52
CA ILE A 325 -37.41 -37.19 8.97
C ILE A 325 -38.84 -37.67 9.29
N MET A 326 -39.86 -37.07 8.66
CA MET A 326 -41.25 -37.46 8.85
C MET A 326 -41.52 -38.89 8.37
N THR A 327 -40.97 -39.29 7.23
CA THR A 327 -41.12 -40.68 6.72
C THR A 327 -40.40 -41.70 7.60
N LEU A 328 -39.22 -41.38 8.13
CA LEU A 328 -38.54 -42.20 9.13
C LEU A 328 -39.37 -42.37 10.40
N ALA A 329 -39.92 -41.27 10.93
CA ALA A 329 -40.78 -41.30 12.11
C ALA A 329 -42.04 -42.15 11.88
N GLN A 330 -42.70 -41.98 10.72
CA GLN A 330 -43.86 -42.77 10.33
C GLN A 330 -43.55 -44.27 10.18
N THR A 331 -42.38 -44.60 9.62
CA THR A 331 -41.91 -45.98 9.48
C THR A 331 -41.67 -46.63 10.85
N ILE A 332 -41.01 -45.93 11.78
CA ILE A 332 -40.76 -46.43 13.14
C ILE A 332 -42.08 -46.64 13.90
N SER A 333 -43.03 -45.71 13.80
CA SER A 333 -44.36 -45.85 14.41
C SER A 333 -45.13 -47.03 13.84
N SER A 334 -45.06 -47.24 12.52
CA SER A 334 -45.73 -48.37 11.85
C SER A 334 -45.15 -49.71 12.30
N ILE A 335 -43.82 -49.82 12.42
CA ILE A 335 -43.15 -51.03 12.92
C ILE A 335 -43.54 -51.28 14.39
N LYS A 336 -43.58 -50.24 15.23
CA LYS A 336 -44.02 -50.38 16.63
C LYS A 336 -45.47 -50.81 16.77
N SER A 337 -46.36 -50.45 15.84
CA SER A 337 -47.76 -50.91 15.86
C SER A 337 -47.96 -52.35 15.38
N LEU A 338 -46.91 -52.97 14.82
CA LEU A 338 -46.92 -54.34 14.29
C LEU A 338 -46.48 -55.41 15.31
N PHE A 339 -45.98 -54.99 16.48
CA PHE A 339 -45.53 -55.86 17.59
C PHE A 339 -46.26 -55.49 18.89
#